data_AF-A0A2K5ZQW3-F1
#
_entry.id   AF-A0A2K5ZQW3-F1
#
_cell.length_a   1.000
_cell.length_b   1.000
_cell.length_c   1.000
_cell.angle_alpha   90.00
_cell.angle_beta   90.00
_cell.angle_gamma   90.00
#
_symmetry.space_group_name_H-M   'P 1'
#
loop_
_entity.id
_entity.type
_entity.pdbx_description
1 polymer ?
#
loop_
_entity_poly.entity_id
_entity_poly.type
_entity_poly.pdbx_seq_one_letter_code
_entity_poly.pdbx_strand_id
1 'polypeptide(L)'
;MIPRRNPEPLRFLPDESRSLPPPKLTDPRLLYMGFLGYCAGLTDNFIRRRPVLSAGLHRHLLYITAFYFVGYYLVKLEAYAYLCVDTL
;
A
#
# COMPACT_ATOMS: atom_id res chain seq x y z
N MET A 1 -20.38 11.18 3.66
CA MET A 1 -20.45 9.74 3.97
C MET A 1 -19.62 9.49 5.21
N ILE A 2 -20.25 9.43 6.39
CA ILE A 2 -19.58 8.96 7.61
C ILE A 2 -19.88 7.45 7.61
N PRO A 3 -18.94 6.58 7.22
CA PRO A 3 -19.16 5.15 7.38
C PRO A 3 -19.38 4.91 8.87
N ARG A 4 -20.25 3.97 9.25
CA ARG A 4 -20.44 3.59 10.65
C ARG A 4 -19.07 3.52 11.32
N ARG A 5 -18.77 4.54 12.13
CA ARG A 5 -17.49 4.66 12.80
C ARG A 5 -17.44 3.45 13.69
N ASN A 6 -16.53 2.55 13.35
CA ASN A 6 -16.19 1.37 14.12
C ASN A 6 -16.40 1.66 15.61
N PRO A 7 -17.19 0.86 16.36
CA PRO A 7 -17.42 1.10 17.78
C PRO A 7 -16.11 1.23 18.57
N GLU A 8 -15.00 0.73 18.02
CA GLU A 8 -13.64 0.96 18.50
C GLU A 8 -12.92 2.04 17.65
N PRO A 9 -12.78 3.28 18.16
CA PRO A 9 -12.02 4.32 17.46
C PRO A 9 -10.54 3.92 17.31
N LEU A 10 -9.93 4.27 16.16
CA LEU A 10 -8.50 4.07 15.79
C LEU A 10 -8.07 2.67 15.35
N ARG A 11 -8.98 1.70 15.31
CA ARG A 11 -8.64 0.38 14.78
C ARG A 11 -8.56 0.42 13.25
N PHE A 12 -7.33 0.34 12.72
CA PHE A 12 -7.04 0.45 11.29
C PHE A 12 -7.83 -0.56 10.46
N LEU A 13 -7.88 -1.82 10.89
CA LEU A 13 -8.69 -2.86 10.26
C LEU A 13 -9.53 -3.60 11.34
N PRO A 14 -10.87 -3.57 11.25
CA PRO A 14 -11.73 -4.29 12.20
C PRO A 14 -11.69 -5.80 11.98
N ASP A 15 -12.09 -6.59 12.98
CA ASP A 15 -12.07 -8.06 12.87
C ASP A 15 -12.97 -8.59 11.75
N GLU A 16 -14.08 -7.89 11.46
CA GLU A 16 -14.99 -8.20 10.34
C GLU A 16 -14.26 -8.22 9.00
N SER A 17 -13.22 -7.39 8.81
CA SER A 17 -12.41 -7.35 7.57
C SER A 17 -11.62 -8.63 7.31
N ARG A 18 -11.50 -9.54 8.30
CA ARG A 18 -10.86 -10.85 8.12
C ARG A 18 -11.71 -11.81 7.31
N SER A 19 -13.03 -11.59 7.26
CA SER A 19 -13.94 -12.37 6.43
C SER A 19 -13.82 -12.04 4.94
N LEU A 20 -13.23 -10.89 4.61
CA LEU A 20 -13.07 -10.43 3.23
C LEU A 20 -11.96 -11.21 2.51
N PRO A 21 -12.16 -11.51 1.21
CA PRO A 21 -11.10 -12.11 0.42
C PRO A 21 -9.90 -11.14 0.39
N PRO A 22 -8.69 -11.59 0.79
CA PRO A 22 -7.53 -10.72 0.80
C PRO A 22 -7.13 -10.34 -0.63
N PRO A 23 -6.52 -9.15 -0.81
CA PRO A 23 -6.00 -8.76 -2.11
C PRO A 23 -4.90 -9.73 -2.56
N LYS A 24 -4.93 -10.09 -3.85
CA LYS A 24 -3.90 -10.96 -4.44
C LYS A 24 -2.57 -10.23 -4.47
N LEU A 25 -1.47 -10.94 -4.27
CA LEU A 25 -0.12 -10.38 -4.39
C LEU A 25 0.15 -9.84 -5.81
N THR A 26 -0.51 -10.40 -6.83
CA THR A 26 -0.40 -9.99 -8.22
C THR A 26 -1.45 -8.94 -8.62
N ASP A 27 -2.14 -8.31 -7.65
CA ASP A 27 -3.10 -7.25 -7.96
C ASP A 27 -2.38 -6.07 -8.67
N PRO A 28 -2.88 -5.59 -9.82
CA PRO A 28 -2.27 -4.49 -10.55
C PRO A 28 -2.10 -3.21 -9.71
N ARG A 29 -3.00 -2.96 -8.75
CA ARG A 29 -2.87 -1.81 -7.83
C ARG A 29 -1.63 -1.94 -6.95
N LEU A 30 -1.36 -3.16 -6.50
CA LEU A 30 -0.24 -3.47 -5.62
C LEU A 30 1.09 -3.45 -6.38
N LEU A 31 1.09 -3.95 -7.61
CA LEU A 31 2.22 -3.82 -8.54
C LEU A 31 2.53 -2.35 -8.82
N TYR A 32 1.50 -1.52 -9.03
CA TYR A 32 1.68 -0.09 -9.23
C TYR A 32 2.28 0.60 -7.99
N MET A 33 1.87 0.23 -6.78
CA MET A 33 2.50 0.72 -5.55
C MET A 33 3.97 0.32 -5.45
N GLY A 34 4.32 -0.92 -5.80
CA GLY A 34 5.71 -1.36 -5.88
C GLY A 34 6.52 -0.56 -6.91
N PHE A 35 5.93 -0.26 -8.07
CA PHE A 35 6.52 0.60 -9.08
C PHE A 35 6.74 2.04 -8.59
N LEU A 36 5.80 2.61 -7.82
CA LEU A 36 6.00 3.89 -7.16
C LEU A 36 7.18 3.87 -6.19
N GLY A 37 7.37 2.78 -5.45
CA GLY A 37 8.55 2.57 -4.61
C GLY A 37 9.86 2.54 -5.42
N TYR A 38 9.85 1.92 -6.60
CA TYR A 38 10.99 1.96 -7.51
C TYR A 38 11.30 3.40 -7.97
N CYS A 39 10.28 4.15 -8.41
CA CYS A 39 10.42 5.57 -8.77
C CYS A 39 10.93 6.43 -7.62
N ALA A 40 10.52 6.14 -6.38
CA ALA A 40 11.03 6.82 -5.19
C ALA A 40 12.53 6.56 -4.98
N GLY A 41 12.99 5.32 -5.20
CA GLY A 41 14.42 4.96 -5.15
C GLY A 41 15.26 5.68 -6.21
N LEU A 42 14.74 5.77 -7.45
CA LEU A 42 15.38 6.52 -8.53
C LEU A 42 15.47 8.01 -8.18
N THR A 43 14.40 8.57 -7.60
CA THR A 43 14.34 9.97 -7.18
C THR A 43 15.32 10.27 -6.04
N ASP A 44 15.47 9.39 -5.05
CA ASP A 44 16.46 9.56 -3.98
C ASP A 44 17.89 9.62 -4.54
N ASN A 45 18.21 8.76 -5.51
CA ASN A 45 19.50 8.79 -6.17
C ASN A 45 19.72 10.06 -7.00
N PHE A 46 18.67 10.52 -7.70
CA PHE A 46 18.71 11.76 -8.48
C PHE A 46 18.99 12.98 -7.59
N ILE A 47 18.28 13.12 -6.47
CA ILE A 47 18.47 14.21 -5.51
C ILE A 47 19.90 14.22 -4.96
N ARG A 48 20.45 13.04 -4.65
CA ARG A 48 21.79 12.88 -4.08
C ARG A 48 22.91 12.90 -5.13
N ARG A 49 22.61 13.17 -6.40
CA ARG A 49 23.57 13.15 -7.53
C ARG A 49 24.39 11.86 -7.61
N ARG A 50 23.78 10.73 -7.26
CA ARG A 50 24.38 9.39 -7.38
C ARG A 50 23.97 8.75 -8.70
N PRO A 51 24.74 7.80 -9.25
CA PRO A 51 24.35 7.11 -10.48
C PRO A 51 23.01 6.38 -10.25
N VAL A 52 21.98 6.84 -10.97
CA VAL A 52 20.56 6.55 -10.69
C VAL A 52 20.27 5.05 -10.68
N LEU A 53 20.79 4.31 -11.66
CA LEU A 53 20.51 2.88 -11.84
C LEU A 53 21.47 1.95 -11.09
N SER A 54 22.67 2.42 -10.73
CA SER A 54 23.72 1.56 -10.17
C SER A 54 23.93 1.74 -8.68
N ALA A 55 23.61 2.91 -8.11
CA ALA A 55 23.82 3.15 -6.69
C ALA A 55 22.68 2.59 -5.84
N GLY A 56 23.03 1.81 -4.79
CA GLY A 56 22.11 1.49 -3.71
C GLY A 56 20.97 0.55 -4.11
N LEU A 57 21.29 -0.61 -4.68
CA LEU A 57 20.30 -1.67 -4.96
C LEU A 57 19.52 -2.09 -3.71
N HIS A 58 20.20 -2.17 -2.56
CA HIS A 58 19.56 -2.44 -1.26
C HIS A 58 18.50 -1.39 -0.90
N ARG A 59 18.75 -0.12 -1.23
CA ARG A 59 17.79 0.98 -1.01
C ARG A 59 16.61 0.88 -1.96
N HIS A 60 16.83 0.58 -3.24
CA HIS A 60 15.73 0.34 -4.19
C HIS A 60 14.82 -0.79 -3.72
N LEU A 61 15.41 -1.91 -3.30
CA LEU A 61 14.67 -3.05 -2.78
C LEU A 61 13.90 -2.67 -1.50
N LEU A 62 14.50 -1.87 -0.62
CA LEU A 62 13.80 -1.35 0.57
C LEU A 62 12.61 -0.45 0.20
N TYR A 63 12.76 0.48 -0.75
CA TYR A 63 11.66 1.35 -1.17
C TYR A 63 10.53 0.56 -1.82
N ILE A 64 10.83 -0.39 -2.71
CA ILE A 64 9.83 -1.24 -3.34
C ILE A 64 9.08 -2.07 -2.29
N THR A 65 9.80 -2.76 -1.41
CA THR A 65 9.20 -3.61 -0.38
C THR A 65 8.37 -2.82 0.62
N ALA A 66 8.83 -1.64 1.04
CA ALA A 66 8.08 -0.76 1.93
C ALA A 66 6.77 -0.26 1.30
N PHE A 67 6.83 0.24 0.06
CA PHE A 67 5.64 0.70 -0.66
C PHE A 67 4.66 -0.45 -0.93
N TYR A 68 5.17 -1.63 -1.28
CA TYR A 68 4.36 -2.82 -1.51
C TYR A 68 3.66 -3.28 -0.22
N PHE A 69 4.38 -3.27 0.91
CA PHE A 69 3.81 -3.61 2.22
C PHE A 69 2.72 -2.63 2.65
N VAL A 70 2.98 -1.32 2.58
CA VAL A 70 1.98 -0.29 2.93
C VAL A 70 0.78 -0.36 1.97
N GLY A 71 1.04 -0.48 0.66
CA GLY A 71 0.02 -0.61 -0.37
C GLY A 71 -0.92 -1.79 -0.13
N TYR A 72 -0.42 -2.91 0.40
CA TYR A 72 -1.24 -4.09 0.69
C TYR A 72 -2.33 -3.80 1.73
N TYR A 73 -1.96 -3.12 2.81
CA TYR A 73 -2.89 -2.73 3.85
C TYR A 73 -3.85 -1.63 3.40
N LEU A 74 -3.42 -0.71 2.54
CA LEU A 74 -4.28 0.32 1.95
C LEU A 74 -5.32 -0.29 1.01
N VAL A 75 -4.94 -1.20 0.11
CA VAL A 75 -5.89 -1.89 -0.78
C VAL A 75 -6.90 -2.70 0.03
N LYS A 76 -6.46 -3.32 1.13
CA LYS A 76 -7.36 -4.04 2.04
C LYS A 76 -8.33 -3.10 2.77
N LEU A 77 -7.87 -1.92 3.16
CA LEU A 77 -8.71 -0.89 3.78
C LEU A 77 -9.77 -0.35 2.80
N GLU A 78 -9.36 -0.07 1.55
CA GLU A 78 -10.25 0.36 0.48
C GLU A 78 -11.34 -0.68 0.19
N ALA A 79 -10.98 -1.95 0.09
CA ALA A 79 -11.95 -3.03 -0.13
C ALA A 79 -12.96 -3.13 1.02
N TYR A 80 -12.52 -2.94 2.27
CA TYR A 80 -13.40 -2.90 3.43
C TYR A 80 -14.33 -1.68 3.41
N ALA A 81 -13.78 -0.49 3.13
CA ALA A 81 -14.54 0.75 3.07
C ALA A 81 -15.64 0.71 1.99
N TYR A 82 -15.32 0.16 0.82
CA TYR A 82 -16.27 0.04 -0.29
C TYR A 82 -17.45 -0.88 0.07
N LEU A 83 -17.19 -2.02 0.70
CA LEU A 83 -18.25 -2.93 1.13
C LEU A 83 -19.15 -2.33 2.21
N CYS A 84 -18.59 -1.58 3.16
CA CYS A 84 -19.40 -0.85 4.14
C CYS A 84 -20.35 0.17 3.48
N VAL A 85 -19.96 0.76 2.35
CA VAL A 85 -20.80 1.68 1.59
C VAL A 85 -21.89 0.92 0.81
N ASP A 86 -21.57 -0.22 0.20
CA ASP A 86 -22.55 -1.01 -0.58
C ASP A 86 -23.61 -1.71 0.29
N THR A 87 -23.30 -2.00 1.55
CA THR A 87 -24.27 -2.60 2.50
C THR A 87 -25.33 -1.62 3.04
N LEU A 88 -25.30 -0.35 2.61
CA LEU A 88 -26.23 0.73 2.97
C LEU A 88 -27.28 0.98 1.88
#